data_AF-A0A0G0DRX1-F1
#
_entry.id   AF-A0A0G0DRX1-F1
#
_cell.length_a   1.000
_cell.length_b   1.000
_cell.length_c   1.000
_cell.angle_alpha   90.00
_cell.angle_beta   90.00
_cell.angle_gamma   90.00
#
_symmetry.space_group_name_H-M   'P 1'
#
loop_
_entity.id
_entity.type
_entity.pdbx_description
1 polymer ?
#
loop_
_entity_poly.entity_id
_entity_poly.type
_entity_poly.pdbx_seq_one_letter_code
_entity_poly.pdbx_strand_id
1 'polypeptide(L)'
;YIFKLNKYDLGSKELLGEMSKSHVIIDLAHLSENSVKDVEKCFKGMIVNTHSNVRSVWGGNHEMLDDEIQIVVDRGGVISLFPLAEDTGPNGSFEDLAKHLDYVVDKWGDEYVAFTSDIYPLPEYPFLEGYTDISIMSGLEKFLLNRYPRESVEKFLYKNWYRVLNNTLK
;
A
#
# COMPACT_ATOMS: atom_id res chain seq x y z
N TYR A 1 10.29 3.89 11.82
CA TYR A 1 9.85 5.27 12.12
C TYR A 1 9.35 5.87 10.82
N ILE A 2 8.06 6.24 10.73
CA ILE A 2 7.43 6.80 9.53
C ILE A 2 7.37 8.34 9.71
N PHE A 3 7.92 9.10 8.78
CA PHE A 3 7.94 10.57 8.82
C PHE A 3 6.88 11.16 7.87
N LYS A 4 6.01 12.07 8.35
CA LYS A 4 5.12 12.89 7.52
C LYS A 4 5.73 14.27 7.30
N LEU A 5 5.83 14.72 6.05
CA LEU A 5 6.45 16.01 5.66
C LEU A 5 5.38 17.08 5.37
N ASN A 6 5.52 18.27 5.96
CA ASN A 6 4.56 19.38 5.87
C ASN A 6 5.15 20.60 5.12
N LYS A 7 4.26 21.53 4.72
CA LYS A 7 4.36 22.65 3.75
C LYS A 7 5.55 23.65 3.81
N TYR A 8 6.47 23.54 4.76
CA TYR A 8 7.69 24.36 4.82
C TYR A 8 8.89 23.43 4.66
N ASP A 9 9.80 23.72 3.72
CA ASP A 9 11.04 22.96 3.54
C ASP A 9 11.99 23.24 4.72
N LEU A 10 11.69 22.62 5.86
CA LEU A 10 12.45 22.68 7.11
C LEU A 10 13.65 21.72 7.07
N GLY A 11 14.21 21.50 5.88
CA GLY A 11 15.26 20.50 5.63
C GLY A 11 14.71 19.13 5.25
N SER A 12 13.52 19.05 4.65
CA SER A 12 12.89 17.76 4.34
C SER A 12 13.65 17.02 3.24
N LYS A 13 14.13 17.73 2.23
CA LYS A 13 14.93 17.16 1.14
C LYS A 13 16.31 16.72 1.61
N GLU A 14 16.93 17.48 2.50
CA GLU A 14 18.18 17.14 3.17
C GLU A 14 18.00 15.90 4.04
N LEU A 15 16.91 15.82 4.80
CA LEU A 15 16.56 14.63 5.57
C LEU A 15 16.40 13.40 4.67
N LEU A 16 15.68 13.51 3.54
CA LEU A 16 15.55 12.43 2.56
C LEU A 16 16.91 11.99 1.99
N GLY A 17 17.82 12.94 1.76
CA GLY A 17 19.19 12.67 1.34
C GLY A 17 19.99 11.91 2.40
N GLU A 18 19.90 12.28 3.68
CA GLU A 18 20.56 11.55 4.77
C GLU A 18 19.92 10.18 5.04
N MET A 19 18.59 10.09 4.97
CA MET A 19 17.86 8.82 5.09
C MET A 19 18.27 7.83 4.02
N SER A 20 18.63 8.29 2.81
CA SER A 20 19.11 7.42 1.73
C SER A 20 20.41 6.68 2.06
N LYS A 21 21.15 7.13 3.08
CA LYS A 21 22.39 6.49 3.56
C LYS A 21 22.13 5.46 4.66
N SER A 22 20.87 5.27 5.05
CA SER A 22 20.43 4.40 6.14
C SER A 22 19.47 3.32 5.64
N HIS A 23 19.34 2.22 6.39
CA HIS A 23 18.39 1.12 6.08
C HIS A 23 16.96 1.45 6.51
N VAL A 24 16.45 2.60 6.08
CA VAL A 24 15.08 3.06 6.35
C VAL A 24 14.20 2.85 5.13
N ILE A 25 12.92 2.60 5.38
CA ILE A 25 11.87 2.51 4.35
C ILE A 25 11.05 3.79 4.43
N ILE A 26 10.76 4.39 3.28
CA ILE A 26 9.78 5.48 3.18
C ILE A 26 8.44 4.91 2.73
N ASP A 27 7.40 5.29 3.45
CA ASP A 27 6.02 4.95 3.15
C ASP A 27 5.32 6.14 2.50
N LEU A 28 4.69 5.91 1.34
CA LEU A 28 3.94 6.93 0.60
C LEU A 28 2.52 7.14 1.11
N ALA A 29 1.99 6.26 1.96
CA ALA A 29 0.63 6.38 2.46
C ALA A 29 0.40 7.75 3.15
N HIS A 30 -0.72 8.40 2.84
CA HIS A 30 -1.09 9.76 3.25
C HIS A 30 -0.17 10.92 2.82
N LEU A 31 0.87 10.68 2.02
CA LEU A 31 1.65 11.78 1.47
C LEU A 31 0.84 12.54 0.42
N SER A 32 1.06 13.85 0.33
CA SER A 32 0.55 14.64 -0.79
C SER A 32 1.33 14.30 -2.06
N GLU A 33 0.75 14.49 -3.24
CA GLU A 33 1.43 14.29 -4.53
C GLU A 33 2.78 15.04 -4.62
N ASN A 34 2.85 16.26 -4.06
CA ASN A 34 4.10 17.03 -4.03
C ASN A 34 5.15 16.37 -3.13
N SER A 35 4.73 15.82 -1.99
CA SER A 35 5.61 15.08 -1.09
C SER A 35 6.10 13.77 -1.73
N VAL A 36 5.25 13.08 -2.49
CA VAL A 36 5.65 11.88 -3.25
C VAL A 36 6.73 12.24 -4.28
N LYS A 37 6.55 13.35 -5.03
CA LYS A 37 7.56 13.84 -5.98
C LYS A 37 8.89 14.21 -5.31
N ASP A 38 8.85 14.83 -4.13
CA ASP A 38 10.06 15.12 -3.35
C ASP A 38 10.76 13.83 -2.90
N VAL A 39 10.01 12.83 -2.42
CA VAL A 39 10.54 11.51 -2.06
C VAL A 39 11.21 10.84 -3.26
N GLU A 40 10.53 10.73 -4.40
CA GLU A 40 11.07 10.12 -5.61
C GLU A 40 12.40 10.75 -6.05
N LYS A 41 12.46 12.08 -6.02
CA LYS A 41 13.62 12.86 -6.45
C LYS A 41 14.79 12.72 -5.48
N CYS A 42 14.54 12.88 -4.19
CA CYS A 42 15.58 13.06 -3.17
C CYS A 42 15.98 11.74 -2.48
N PHE A 43 15.08 10.78 -2.35
CA PHE A 43 15.34 9.52 -1.65
C PHE A 43 15.71 8.38 -2.62
N LYS A 44 16.76 7.62 -2.27
CA LYS A 44 17.29 6.53 -3.10
C LYS A 44 17.13 5.14 -2.50
N GLY A 45 16.59 5.04 -1.28
CA GLY A 45 16.32 3.77 -0.61
C GLY A 45 14.98 3.14 -1.00
N MET A 46 14.52 2.21 -0.17
CA MET A 46 13.29 1.45 -0.39
C MET A 46 12.04 2.30 -0.14
N ILE A 47 11.13 2.30 -1.12
CA ILE A 47 9.83 2.99 -1.05
C ILE A 47 8.72 1.95 -1.05
N VAL A 48 7.71 2.12 -0.20
CA VAL A 48 6.50 1.28 -0.13
C VAL A 48 5.26 2.14 -0.04
N ASN A 49 4.09 1.51 -0.15
CA ASN A 49 2.85 2.06 0.35
C ASN A 49 2.23 1.05 1.33
N THR A 50 2.07 1.44 2.60
CA THR A 50 1.61 0.51 3.64
C THR A 50 0.10 0.32 3.72
N HIS A 51 -0.71 1.26 3.19
CA HIS A 51 -2.17 1.21 3.18
C HIS A 51 -2.73 2.24 2.18
N SER A 52 -3.10 1.79 0.98
CA SER A 52 -3.85 2.60 0.01
C SER A 52 -4.46 1.69 -1.05
N ASN A 53 -5.62 2.07 -1.58
CA ASN A 53 -6.21 1.42 -2.74
C ASN A 53 -5.81 2.17 -4.03
N VAL A 54 -6.43 1.85 -5.17
CA VAL A 54 -6.01 2.32 -6.50
C VAL A 54 -7.02 3.30 -7.10
N ARG A 55 -6.57 4.51 -7.44
CA ARG A 55 -7.44 5.59 -7.92
C ARG A 55 -8.17 5.26 -9.22
N SER A 56 -7.45 4.57 -10.11
CA SER A 56 -7.96 4.17 -11.43
C SER A 56 -9.10 3.14 -11.34
N VAL A 57 -9.26 2.49 -10.18
CA VAL A 57 -10.36 1.54 -9.89
C VAL A 57 -11.48 2.22 -9.11
N TRP A 58 -11.14 2.99 -8.07
CA TRP A 58 -12.08 3.75 -7.26
C TRP A 58 -11.54 5.16 -6.96
N GLY A 59 -12.31 6.18 -7.35
CA GLY A 59 -11.85 7.56 -7.50
C GLY A 59 -11.89 8.42 -6.24
N GLY A 60 -11.68 7.86 -5.05
CA GLY A 60 -11.59 8.65 -3.82
C GLY A 60 -10.36 9.59 -3.82
N ASN A 61 -10.08 10.26 -2.70
CA ASN A 61 -8.94 11.17 -2.59
C ASN A 61 -7.69 10.54 -1.95
N HIS A 62 -7.82 9.32 -1.41
CA HIS A 62 -6.80 8.67 -0.58
C HIS A 62 -6.06 7.56 -1.33
N GLU A 63 -6.54 7.18 -2.50
CA GLU A 63 -6.04 6.10 -3.33
C GLU A 63 -4.87 6.55 -4.19
N MET A 64 -3.95 5.63 -4.44
CA MET A 64 -2.73 5.90 -5.21
C MET A 64 -3.03 6.15 -6.68
N LEU A 65 -2.33 7.12 -7.25
CA LEU A 65 -2.24 7.31 -8.68
C LEU A 65 -1.30 6.27 -9.31
N ASP A 66 -1.52 5.96 -10.58
CA ASP A 66 -0.66 5.02 -11.33
C ASP A 66 0.82 5.44 -11.36
N ASP A 67 1.10 6.74 -11.43
CA ASP A 67 2.47 7.27 -11.38
C ASP A 67 3.12 7.03 -9.99
N GLU A 68 2.34 7.11 -8.91
CA GLU A 68 2.81 6.83 -7.55
C GLU A 68 3.06 5.34 -7.34
N ILE A 69 2.22 4.48 -7.93
CA ILE A 69 2.41 3.04 -7.98
C ILE A 69 3.72 2.71 -8.71
N GLN A 70 3.97 3.37 -9.85
CA GLN A 70 5.20 3.16 -10.62
C GLN A 70 6.46 3.49 -9.79
N ILE A 71 6.43 4.55 -8.97
CA ILE A 71 7.54 4.89 -8.07
C ILE A 71 7.85 3.75 -7.10
N VAL A 72 6.82 3.10 -6.54
CA VAL A 72 6.99 1.95 -5.63
C VAL A 72 7.57 0.75 -6.39
N VAL A 73 7.04 0.46 -7.59
CA VAL A 73 7.47 -0.65 -8.44
C VAL A 73 8.93 -0.50 -8.86
N ASP A 74 9.34 0.70 -9.28
CA ASP A 74 10.71 1.03 -9.70
C ASP A 74 11.75 0.87 -8.58
N ARG A 75 11.30 0.92 -7.32
CA ARG A 75 12.13 0.67 -6.13
C ARG A 75 12.10 -0.79 -5.67
N GLY A 76 11.35 -1.65 -6.35
CA GLY A 76 11.14 -3.02 -5.91
C GLY A 76 10.34 -3.07 -4.60
N GLY A 77 9.47 -2.10 -4.35
CA GLY A 77 8.66 -1.99 -3.15
C GLY A 77 7.44 -2.91 -3.14
N VAL A 78 6.47 -2.57 -2.31
CA VAL A 78 5.16 -3.24 -2.21
C VAL A 78 4.08 -2.21 -1.89
N ILE A 79 2.88 -2.44 -2.42
CA ILE A 79 1.68 -1.64 -2.23
C ILE A 79 0.68 -2.50 -1.47
N SER A 80 0.28 -2.05 -0.28
CA SER A 80 -0.68 -2.78 0.54
C SER A 80 -2.08 -2.21 0.39
N LEU A 81 -2.95 -3.00 -0.22
CA LEU A 81 -4.38 -2.73 -0.32
C LEU A 81 -5.03 -3.00 1.04
N PHE A 82 -6.16 -2.34 1.31
CA PHE A 82 -6.81 -2.42 2.62
C PHE A 82 -8.35 -2.42 2.51
N PRO A 83 -9.03 -3.14 3.43
CA PRO A 83 -10.46 -3.44 3.29
C PRO A 83 -11.36 -2.41 4.00
N LEU A 84 -11.14 -1.11 3.77
CA LEU A 84 -12.06 -0.06 4.23
C LEU A 84 -13.18 0.12 3.23
N ALA A 85 -14.43 0.00 3.68
CA ALA A 85 -15.58 -0.10 2.77
C ALA A 85 -15.67 1.07 1.78
N GLU A 86 -15.50 2.30 2.24
CA GLU A 86 -15.59 3.50 1.40
C GLU A 86 -14.48 3.62 0.34
N ASP A 87 -13.33 3.00 0.55
CA ASP A 87 -12.15 3.13 -0.31
C ASP A 87 -11.98 1.93 -1.26
N THR A 88 -12.83 0.91 -1.15
CA THR A 88 -12.76 -0.29 -2.01
C THR A 88 -13.66 -0.20 -3.23
N GLY A 89 -14.79 0.49 -3.14
CA GLY A 89 -15.74 0.60 -4.24
C GLY A 89 -17.20 0.73 -3.81
N PRO A 90 -18.14 0.65 -4.76
CA PRO A 90 -19.54 1.02 -4.52
C PRO A 90 -20.26 0.11 -3.51
N ASN A 91 -19.80 -1.13 -3.28
CA ASN A 91 -20.45 -2.05 -2.35
C ASN A 91 -19.63 -2.30 -1.08
N GLY A 92 -18.41 -1.76 -0.96
CA GLY A 92 -17.57 -2.05 0.20
C GLY A 92 -17.34 -3.55 0.41
N SER A 93 -16.98 -4.27 -0.66
CA SER A 93 -16.94 -5.73 -0.68
C SER A 93 -15.55 -6.30 -1.00
N PHE A 94 -15.33 -7.59 -0.72
CA PHE A 94 -14.10 -8.26 -1.15
C PHE A 94 -13.97 -8.28 -2.68
N GLU A 95 -15.07 -8.27 -3.43
CA GLU A 95 -15.01 -8.28 -4.89
C GLU A 95 -14.56 -6.92 -5.42
N ASP A 96 -14.94 -5.85 -4.72
CA ASP A 96 -14.47 -4.50 -5.02
C ASP A 96 -12.98 -4.36 -4.69
N LEU A 97 -12.54 -4.84 -3.51
CA LEU A 97 -11.13 -4.93 -3.15
C LEU A 97 -10.31 -5.79 -4.15
N ALA A 98 -10.89 -6.88 -4.65
CA ALA A 98 -10.25 -7.75 -5.64
C ALA A 98 -9.98 -7.01 -6.95
N LYS A 99 -10.82 -6.05 -7.37
CA LYS A 99 -10.56 -5.25 -8.58
C LYS A 99 -9.29 -4.42 -8.44
N HIS A 100 -9.01 -3.90 -7.25
CA HIS A 100 -7.74 -3.22 -6.98
C HIS A 100 -6.54 -4.17 -7.06
N LEU A 101 -6.67 -5.37 -6.50
CA LEU A 101 -5.65 -6.42 -6.59
C LEU A 101 -5.38 -6.79 -8.04
N ASP A 102 -6.43 -7.16 -8.78
CA ASP A 102 -6.36 -7.55 -10.18
C ASP A 102 -5.70 -6.45 -11.02
N TYR A 103 -6.08 -5.18 -10.81
CA TYR A 103 -5.50 -4.05 -11.52
C TYR A 103 -3.98 -3.92 -11.32
N VAL A 104 -3.51 -4.07 -10.08
CA VAL A 104 -2.07 -4.00 -9.79
C VAL A 104 -1.33 -5.21 -10.39
N VAL A 105 -1.89 -6.41 -10.22
CA VAL A 105 -1.32 -7.65 -10.73
C VAL A 105 -1.20 -7.63 -12.26
N ASP A 106 -2.25 -7.19 -12.96
CA ASP A 106 -2.29 -7.18 -14.41
C ASP A 106 -1.30 -6.18 -15.02
N LYS A 107 -1.06 -5.06 -14.34
CA LYS A 107 -0.23 -3.97 -14.87
C LYS A 107 1.24 -4.04 -14.43
N TRP A 108 1.52 -4.47 -13.20
CA TRP A 108 2.87 -4.48 -12.64
C TRP A 108 3.33 -5.85 -12.15
N GLY A 109 2.42 -6.76 -11.84
CA GLY A 109 2.75 -8.12 -11.41
C GLY A 109 2.41 -8.40 -9.94
N ASP A 110 2.37 -9.69 -9.61
CA ASP A 110 1.91 -10.20 -8.32
C ASP A 110 2.93 -10.00 -7.19
N GLU A 111 4.16 -9.61 -7.49
CA GLU A 111 5.20 -9.35 -6.49
C GLU A 111 5.10 -7.97 -5.82
N TYR A 112 4.29 -7.07 -6.36
CA TYR A 112 4.18 -5.67 -5.91
C TYR A 112 2.97 -5.37 -5.04
N VAL A 113 2.12 -6.35 -4.79
CA VAL A 113 0.88 -6.17 -4.02
C VAL A 113 0.90 -6.95 -2.72
N ALA A 114 0.35 -6.36 -1.67
CA ALA A 114 0.11 -6.99 -0.39
C ALA A 114 -1.21 -6.51 0.21
N PHE A 115 -1.53 -6.99 1.42
CA PHE A 115 -2.67 -6.53 2.19
C PHE A 115 -2.29 -6.06 3.58
N THR A 116 -3.04 -5.09 4.07
CA THR A 116 -3.01 -4.61 5.45
C THR A 116 -4.43 -4.44 5.96
N SER A 117 -4.57 -4.43 7.28
CA SER A 117 -5.85 -4.22 7.93
C SER A 117 -6.17 -2.76 8.24
N ASP A 118 -5.16 -1.89 8.32
CA ASP A 118 -5.27 -0.49 8.75
C ASP A 118 -6.16 -0.32 10.01
N ILE A 119 -5.77 -1.01 11.11
CA ILE A 119 -6.62 -1.16 12.31
C ILE A 119 -6.73 0.16 13.05
N TYR A 120 -7.72 0.96 12.68
CA TYR A 120 -8.48 1.89 13.52
C TYR A 120 -9.85 2.18 12.85
N PRO A 121 -10.67 1.15 12.50
CA PRO A 121 -12.00 1.42 11.98
C PRO A 121 -12.78 2.13 13.08
N LEU A 122 -13.06 3.41 12.86
CA LEU A 122 -14.02 4.14 13.67
C LEU A 122 -15.42 3.72 13.21
N PRO A 123 -16.48 3.89 14.01
CA PRO A 123 -17.84 3.63 13.56
C PRO A 123 -18.20 4.34 12.25
N GLU A 124 -17.57 5.48 11.97
CA GLU A 124 -17.72 6.25 10.73
C GLU A 124 -16.97 5.63 9.53
N TYR A 125 -15.97 4.78 9.79
CA TYR A 125 -15.08 4.15 8.80
C TYR A 125 -15.09 2.63 9.00
N PRO A 126 -16.19 1.95 8.65
CA PRO A 126 -16.31 0.52 8.86
C PRO A 126 -15.43 -0.27 7.87
N PHE A 127 -15.01 -1.43 8.33
CA PHE A 127 -14.56 -2.49 7.44
C PHE A 127 -15.69 -2.96 6.51
N LEU A 128 -15.35 -3.85 5.58
CA LEU A 128 -16.32 -4.53 4.72
C LEU A 128 -17.43 -5.22 5.55
N GLU A 129 -18.63 -5.31 4.98
CA GLU A 129 -19.81 -5.82 5.66
C GLU A 129 -19.55 -7.18 6.35
N GLY A 130 -20.01 -7.31 7.59
CA GLY A 130 -19.85 -8.52 8.40
C GLY A 130 -18.56 -8.60 9.22
N TYR A 131 -17.69 -7.59 9.14
CA TYR A 131 -16.46 -7.53 9.92
C TYR A 131 -16.35 -6.24 10.73
N THR A 132 -15.88 -6.36 11.98
CA THR A 132 -15.67 -5.22 12.89
C THR A 132 -14.32 -5.27 13.60
N ASP A 133 -13.51 -6.28 13.30
CA ASP A 133 -12.21 -6.53 13.93
C ASP A 133 -11.25 -7.21 12.94
N ILE A 134 -10.09 -7.62 13.44
CA ILE A 134 -9.03 -8.23 12.65
C ILE A 134 -9.42 -9.54 11.95
N SER A 135 -10.55 -10.16 12.30
CA SER A 135 -11.10 -11.33 11.60
C SER A 135 -11.36 -11.08 10.11
N ILE A 136 -11.43 -9.82 9.67
CA ILE A 136 -11.47 -9.46 8.25
C ILE A 136 -10.29 -10.04 7.47
N MET A 137 -9.10 -10.11 8.06
CA MET A 137 -7.93 -10.67 7.38
C MET A 137 -8.07 -12.18 7.15
N SER A 138 -8.73 -12.90 8.07
CA SER A 138 -9.08 -14.30 7.85
C SER A 138 -10.20 -14.47 6.82
N GLY A 139 -11.14 -13.52 6.75
CA GLY A 139 -12.14 -13.44 5.68
C GLY A 139 -11.49 -13.28 4.31
N LEU A 140 -10.56 -12.32 4.22
CA LEU A 140 -9.80 -12.00 3.03
C LEU A 140 -8.96 -13.20 2.56
N GLU A 141 -8.25 -13.89 3.45
CA GLU A 141 -7.49 -15.09 3.10
C GLU A 141 -8.40 -16.16 2.46
N LYS A 142 -9.55 -16.46 3.09
CA LYS A 142 -10.50 -17.44 2.55
C LYS A 142 -11.02 -17.02 1.19
N PHE A 143 -11.35 -15.74 1.03
CA PHE A 143 -11.78 -15.17 -0.23
C PHE A 143 -10.72 -15.34 -1.32
N LEU A 144 -9.47 -14.94 -1.05
CA LEU A 144 -8.37 -15.04 -2.00
C LEU A 144 -8.05 -16.49 -2.37
N LEU A 145 -8.09 -17.43 -1.42
CA LEU A 145 -7.84 -18.86 -1.69
C LEU A 145 -8.89 -19.51 -2.63
N ASN A 146 -10.08 -18.92 -2.74
CA ASN A 146 -11.09 -19.37 -3.72
C ASN A 146 -10.85 -18.80 -5.12
N ARG A 147 -9.98 -17.78 -5.27
CA ARG A 147 -9.73 -17.06 -6.53
C ARG A 147 -8.33 -17.29 -7.09
N TYR A 148 -7.34 -17.47 -6.21
CA TYR A 148 -5.92 -17.50 -6.54
C TYR A 148 -5.23 -18.78 -6.06
N PRO A 149 -4.17 -19.23 -6.74
CA PRO A 149 -3.31 -20.28 -6.22
C PRO A 149 -2.72 -19.88 -4.86
N ARG A 150 -2.58 -20.87 -3.95
CA ARG A 150 -1.99 -20.65 -2.61
C ARG A 150 -0.67 -19.87 -2.65
N GLU A 151 0.18 -20.14 -3.65
CA GLU A 151 1.46 -19.45 -3.80
C GLU A 151 1.31 -17.93 -3.96
N SER A 152 0.37 -17.49 -4.80
CA SER A 152 0.05 -16.06 -4.96
C SER A 152 -0.57 -15.49 -3.70
N VAL A 153 -1.47 -16.22 -3.02
CA VAL A 153 -2.05 -15.77 -1.75
C VAL A 153 -0.96 -15.55 -0.68
N GLU A 154 0.03 -16.44 -0.58
CA GLU A 154 1.15 -16.25 0.35
C GLU A 154 2.01 -15.03 0.01
N LYS A 155 2.16 -14.70 -1.29
CA LYS A 155 2.80 -13.44 -1.72
C LYS A 155 2.04 -12.23 -1.19
N PHE A 156 0.74 -12.20 -1.42
CA PHE A 156 -0.14 -11.10 -1.02
C PHE A 156 -0.21 -10.92 0.49
N LEU A 157 -0.21 -12.02 1.26
CA LEU A 157 -0.34 -11.95 2.72
C LEU A 157 0.98 -11.62 3.44
N TYR A 158 2.12 -12.10 2.95
CA TYR A 158 3.39 -11.84 3.67
C TYR A 158 4.67 -11.92 2.83
N LYS A 159 4.78 -12.76 1.79
CA LYS A 159 6.10 -12.97 1.15
C LYS A 159 6.61 -11.71 0.44
N ASN A 160 5.71 -10.88 -0.11
CA ASN A 160 6.11 -9.62 -0.74
C ASN A 160 6.65 -8.62 0.29
N TRP A 161 6.02 -8.52 1.47
CA TRP A 161 6.56 -7.76 2.59
C TRP A 161 7.92 -8.30 3.06
N TYR A 162 8.04 -9.62 3.19
CA TYR A 162 9.29 -10.26 3.61
C TYR A 162 10.43 -9.99 2.63
N ARG A 163 10.15 -10.03 1.31
CA ARG A 163 11.09 -9.64 0.25
C ARG A 163 11.58 -8.20 0.44
N VAL A 164 10.68 -7.25 0.63
CA VAL A 164 11.00 -5.82 0.82
C VAL A 164 11.85 -5.59 2.07
N LEU A 165 11.47 -6.18 3.20
CA LEU A 165 12.20 -6.06 4.46
C LEU A 165 13.62 -6.64 4.34
N ASN A 166 13.76 -7.82 3.76
CA ASN A 166 15.07 -8.45 3.55
C ASN A 166 15.95 -7.69 2.57
N ASN A 167 15.38 -7.03 1.56
CA ASN A 167 16.14 -6.22 0.61
C ASN A 167 16.58 -4.89 1.22
N THR A 168 15.86 -4.38 2.23
CA THR A 168 16.22 -3.12 2.90
C THR A 168 17.30 -3.30 3.96
N LEU A 169 17.32 -4.45 4.65
CA LEU A 169 18.23 -4.71 5.77
C LEU A 169 19.61 -5.26 5.38
N LYS A 170 19.86 -5.46 4.08
CA LYS A 170 21.16 -5.90 3.53
C LYS A 170 22.01 -4.70 3.16
#